data_AF-A0A1G0UHQ3-F1
#
_entry.id   AF-A0A1G0UHQ3-F1
#
_cell.length_a   1.000
_cell.length_b   1.000
_cell.length_c   1.000
_cell.angle_alpha   90.00
_cell.angle_beta   90.00
_cell.angle_gamma   90.00
#
_symmetry.space_group_name_H-M   'P 1'
#
loop_
_entity.id
_entity.type
_entity.pdbx_description
1 polymer ?
#
loop_
_entity_poly.entity_id
_entity_poly.type
_entity_poly.pdbx_seq_one_letter_code
_entity_poly.pdbx_strand_id
1 'polypeptide(L)'
;MKRCRLITILFLLVGLNIIPVDAQSLIQLEKKYEQLSNQYIKEKVIYDSLRNVFSSRTNEIDAEKKKANPDKDKIVDLMAGSITLSNRIEEQNKKISLLEKDIDNVKQQLHKQYSSLIDSLELKKKTDKKNDDVLDAEILNNTEKKLLVAPQIPILSFKPEKILKIDLGKTKSAEEKALYKEYLDNALNEINTLLENVGKQSSEADQVFALQNKTKKFLEETELESRILIRSQQSTVRSEETVPTFSNSPEDVATSNDLSRQVKNYHVILRQLDIEQLSRTNINWKVSFDEMERNLSLKDYQKLLKEVKKRLQEFKLVLANKIGSAG
;
A
#
# COMPACT_ATOMS: atom_id res chain seq x y z
N MET A 1 -63.79 -25.03 1.89
CA MET A 1 -62.73 -25.33 2.87
C MET A 1 -61.53 -25.92 2.17
N LYS A 2 -60.33 -25.57 2.65
CA LYS A 2 -58.98 -25.96 2.17
C LYS A 2 -58.44 -25.18 0.97
N ARG A 3 -57.97 -23.96 1.29
CA ARG A 3 -56.86 -23.29 0.60
C ARG A 3 -55.60 -24.09 0.87
N CYS A 4 -54.90 -24.55 -0.17
CA CYS A 4 -53.51 -24.98 -0.07
C CYS A 4 -52.70 -24.11 -1.04
N ARG A 5 -52.05 -23.09 -0.47
CA ARG A 5 -50.87 -22.45 -1.05
C ARG A 5 -49.73 -23.46 -0.92
N LEU A 6 -48.88 -23.64 -1.92
CA LEU A 6 -47.43 -23.81 -1.74
C LEU A 6 -46.72 -23.95 -3.09
N ILE A 7 -45.85 -22.96 -3.33
CA ILE A 7 -44.58 -23.03 -4.07
C ILE A 7 -44.68 -23.14 -5.59
N THR A 8 -45.01 -22.00 -6.19
CA THR A 8 -44.34 -21.57 -7.42
C THR A 8 -42.83 -21.54 -7.12
N ILE A 9 -42.07 -22.51 -7.65
CA ILE A 9 -40.61 -22.39 -7.75
C ILE A 9 -40.36 -21.33 -8.83
N LEU A 10 -40.54 -20.08 -8.43
CA LEU A 10 -39.89 -18.95 -9.06
C LEU A 10 -38.42 -19.17 -8.77
N PHE A 11 -37.71 -19.80 -9.71
CA PHE A 11 -36.25 -19.82 -9.73
C PHE A 11 -35.83 -18.36 -9.79
N LEU A 12 -35.61 -17.83 -8.59
CA LEU A 12 -35.25 -16.48 -8.30
C LEU A 12 -33.85 -16.32 -8.89
N LEU A 13 -33.84 -15.87 -10.13
CA LEU A 13 -32.78 -15.16 -10.84
C LEU A 13 -32.38 -13.89 -10.05
N VAL A 14 -32.07 -14.05 -8.76
CA VAL A 14 -31.26 -13.08 -8.01
C VAL A 14 -29.83 -13.49 -8.28
N GLY A 15 -29.33 -12.94 -9.38
CA GLY A 15 -28.06 -12.22 -9.41
C GLY A 15 -27.02 -12.67 -8.40
N LEU A 16 -26.63 -13.95 -8.49
CA LEU A 16 -25.25 -14.32 -8.27
C LEU A 16 -24.48 -13.54 -9.34
N ASN A 17 -24.06 -12.32 -8.97
CA ASN A 17 -22.92 -11.64 -9.56
C ASN A 17 -21.68 -12.49 -9.25
N ILE A 18 -21.65 -13.70 -9.80
CA ILE A 18 -20.41 -14.35 -10.16
C ILE A 18 -19.93 -13.49 -11.31
N ILE A 19 -19.25 -12.40 -10.96
CA ILE A 19 -18.35 -11.72 -11.89
C ILE A 19 -17.55 -12.87 -12.48
N PRO A 20 -17.67 -13.17 -13.78
CA PRO A 20 -16.82 -14.17 -14.37
C PRO A 20 -15.41 -13.69 -14.02
N VAL A 21 -14.70 -14.48 -13.22
CA VAL A 21 -13.26 -14.32 -13.05
C VAL A 21 -12.73 -14.70 -14.41
N ASP A 22 -12.79 -13.72 -15.31
CA ASP A 22 -12.16 -13.77 -16.61
C ASP A 22 -10.74 -14.18 -16.27
N ALA A 23 -10.36 -15.37 -16.71
CA ALA A 23 -9.02 -15.90 -16.55
C ALA A 23 -8.10 -15.09 -17.46
N GLN A 24 -7.96 -13.80 -17.18
CA GLN A 24 -6.99 -12.94 -17.81
C GLN A 24 -5.63 -13.50 -17.45
N SER A 25 -4.85 -13.80 -18.48
CA SER A 25 -3.47 -14.26 -18.29
C SER A 25 -2.71 -13.22 -17.48
N LEU A 26 -1.77 -13.67 -16.63
CA LEU A 26 -0.94 -12.80 -15.81
C LEU A 26 -0.32 -11.65 -16.63
N ILE A 27 0.15 -11.96 -17.84
CA ILE A 27 0.74 -11.00 -18.80
C ILE A 27 -0.27 -9.91 -19.22
N GLN A 28 -1.54 -10.26 -19.43
CA GLN A 28 -2.57 -9.28 -19.77
C GLN A 28 -2.86 -8.34 -18.60
N LEU A 29 -2.87 -8.86 -17.37
CA LEU A 29 -3.05 -8.05 -16.17
C LEU A 29 -1.85 -7.12 -15.93
N GLU A 30 -0.62 -7.59 -16.14
CA GLU A 30 0.60 -6.78 -16.03
C GLU A 30 0.55 -5.62 -17.04
N LYS A 31 0.23 -5.90 -18.31
CA LYS A 31 0.09 -4.86 -19.35
C LYS A 31 -1.01 -3.86 -19.02
N LYS A 32 -2.15 -4.33 -18.52
CA LYS A 32 -3.26 -3.46 -18.13
C LYS A 32 -2.87 -2.55 -16.97
N TYR A 33 -2.18 -3.08 -15.96
CA TYR A 33 -1.66 -2.31 -14.84
C TYR A 33 -0.70 -1.22 -15.32
N GLU A 34 0.25 -1.57 -16.19
CA GLU A 34 1.21 -0.62 -16.77
C GLU A 34 0.49 0.50 -17.56
N GLN A 35 -0.46 0.15 -18.41
CA GLN A 35 -1.25 1.11 -19.19
C GLN A 35 -2.02 2.08 -18.29
N LEU A 36 -2.72 1.57 -17.27
CA LEU A 36 -3.49 2.39 -16.34
C LEU A 36 -2.57 3.29 -15.51
N SER A 37 -1.43 2.79 -15.05
CA SER A 37 -0.44 3.57 -14.30
C SER A 37 0.17 4.68 -15.16
N ASN A 38 0.50 4.40 -16.41
CA ASN A 38 0.97 5.40 -17.36
C ASN A 38 -0.08 6.48 -17.65
N GLN A 39 -1.36 6.09 -17.73
CA GLN A 39 -2.45 7.04 -17.89
C GLN A 39 -2.61 7.89 -16.62
N TYR A 40 -2.56 7.29 -15.44
CA TYR A 40 -2.60 8.01 -14.16
C TYR A 40 -1.53 9.09 -14.07
N ILE A 41 -0.27 8.76 -14.40
CA ILE A 41 0.84 9.72 -14.40
C ILE A 41 0.56 10.91 -15.32
N LYS A 42 0.09 10.64 -16.55
CA LYS A 42 -0.27 11.71 -17.52
C LYS A 42 -1.36 12.62 -16.97
N GLU A 43 -2.45 12.03 -16.45
CA GLU A 43 -3.56 12.79 -15.90
C GLU A 43 -3.13 13.58 -14.64
N LYS A 44 -2.19 13.06 -13.85
CA LYS A 44 -1.64 13.72 -12.68
C LYS A 44 -0.81 14.95 -13.04
N VAL A 45 0.04 14.86 -14.07
CA VAL A 45 0.81 16.01 -14.59
C VAL A 45 -0.12 17.14 -15.04
N ILE A 46 -1.22 16.79 -15.72
CA ILE A 46 -2.24 17.77 -16.14
C ILE A 46 -2.88 18.43 -14.92
N TYR A 47 -3.25 17.64 -13.91
CA TYR A 47 -3.82 18.16 -12.65
C TYR A 47 -2.86 19.14 -11.94
N ASP A 48 -1.59 18.77 -11.81
CA ASP A 48 -0.59 19.61 -11.13
C ASP A 48 -0.35 20.90 -11.92
N SER A 49 -0.32 20.83 -13.26
CA SER A 49 -0.26 22.02 -14.12
C SER A 49 -1.46 22.93 -13.93
N LEU A 50 -2.69 22.39 -13.89
CA LEU A 50 -3.90 23.18 -13.67
C LEU A 50 -3.88 23.86 -12.30
N ARG A 51 -3.42 23.13 -11.26
CA ARG A 51 -3.31 23.65 -9.90
C ARG A 51 -2.28 24.77 -9.79
N ASN A 52 -1.16 24.66 -10.49
CA ASN A 52 -0.14 25.71 -10.55
C ASN A 52 -0.69 26.98 -11.21
N VAL A 53 -1.41 26.84 -12.35
CA VAL A 53 -2.04 27.98 -13.03
C VAL A 53 -3.11 28.62 -12.15
N PHE A 54 -3.93 27.81 -11.47
CA PHE A 54 -4.94 28.30 -10.53
C PHE A 54 -4.29 29.10 -9.39
N SER A 55 -3.23 28.56 -8.77
CA SER A 55 -2.50 29.26 -7.71
C SER A 55 -1.88 30.58 -8.19
N SER A 56 -1.32 30.61 -9.40
CA SER A 56 -0.79 31.84 -10.01
C SER A 56 -1.88 32.90 -10.15
N ARG A 57 -3.05 32.51 -10.66
CA ARG A 57 -4.19 33.43 -10.80
C ARG A 57 -4.73 33.90 -9.45
N THR A 58 -4.79 33.05 -8.44
CA THR A 58 -5.17 33.48 -7.09
C THR A 58 -4.21 34.55 -6.58
N ASN A 59 -2.91 34.35 -6.77
CA ASN A 59 -1.89 35.34 -6.39
C ASN A 59 -2.03 36.65 -7.18
N GLU A 60 -2.37 36.60 -8.47
CA GLU A 60 -2.63 37.79 -9.29
C GLU A 60 -3.87 38.57 -8.82
N ILE A 61 -4.95 37.87 -8.47
CA ILE A 61 -6.16 38.48 -7.89
C ILE A 61 -5.82 39.17 -6.58
N ASP A 62 -5.09 38.49 -5.69
CA ASP A 62 -4.71 39.03 -4.39
C ASP A 62 -3.75 40.23 -4.53
N ALA A 63 -2.85 40.21 -5.51
CA ALA A 63 -1.98 41.32 -5.82
C ALA A 63 -2.76 42.53 -6.37
N GLU A 64 -3.72 42.32 -7.28
CA GLU A 64 -4.56 43.38 -7.85
C GLU A 64 -5.43 44.05 -6.77
N LYS A 65 -6.02 43.24 -5.86
CA LYS A 65 -6.81 43.73 -4.72
C LYS A 65 -6.00 44.59 -3.75
N LYS A 66 -4.68 44.40 -3.67
CA LYS A 66 -3.78 45.12 -2.76
C LYS A 66 -3.25 46.44 -3.34
N LYS A 67 -3.52 46.75 -4.61
CA LYS A 67 -3.09 48.02 -5.21
C LYS A 67 -3.86 49.20 -4.61
N ALA A 68 -3.26 50.39 -4.63
CA ALA A 68 -3.89 51.62 -4.16
C ALA A 68 -5.19 51.95 -4.95
N ASN A 69 -5.21 51.66 -6.26
CA ASN A 69 -6.40 51.73 -7.12
C ASN A 69 -6.58 50.38 -7.82
N PRO A 70 -7.36 49.44 -7.25
CA PRO A 70 -7.62 48.13 -7.87
C PRO A 70 -8.46 48.25 -9.14
N ASP A 71 -8.06 47.51 -10.18
CA ASP A 71 -8.87 47.33 -11.39
C ASP A 71 -9.95 46.27 -11.15
N LYS A 72 -11.20 46.72 -10.98
CA LYS A 72 -12.33 45.83 -10.68
C LYS A 72 -12.69 44.91 -11.85
N ASP A 73 -12.59 45.38 -13.09
CA ASP A 73 -12.94 44.60 -14.27
C ASP A 73 -11.93 43.48 -14.46
N LYS A 74 -10.63 43.80 -14.31
CA LYS A 74 -9.58 42.79 -14.31
C LYS A 74 -9.75 41.74 -13.20
N ILE A 75 -10.14 42.15 -11.99
CA ILE A 75 -10.41 41.21 -10.89
C ILE A 75 -11.58 40.28 -11.24
N VAL A 76 -12.66 40.81 -11.82
CA VAL A 76 -13.82 40.02 -12.25
C VAL A 76 -13.42 39.00 -13.33
N ASP A 77 -12.67 39.42 -14.35
CA ASP A 77 -12.19 38.54 -15.41
C ASP A 77 -11.27 37.41 -14.89
N LEU A 78 -10.36 37.76 -13.98
CA LEU A 78 -9.48 36.78 -13.32
C LEU A 78 -10.28 35.78 -12.47
N MET A 79 -11.31 36.24 -11.74
CA MET A 79 -12.19 35.38 -10.96
C MET A 79 -13.02 34.45 -11.85
N ALA A 80 -13.59 34.97 -12.94
CA ALA A 80 -14.34 34.16 -13.91
C ALA A 80 -13.48 33.04 -14.51
N GLY A 81 -12.25 33.37 -14.93
CA GLY A 81 -11.29 32.37 -15.40
C GLY A 81 -10.85 31.37 -14.32
N SER A 82 -10.80 31.80 -13.05
CA SER A 82 -10.49 30.92 -11.92
C SER A 82 -11.61 29.91 -11.65
N ILE A 83 -12.88 30.28 -11.84
CA ILE A 83 -14.02 29.35 -11.76
C ILE A 83 -13.89 28.27 -12.84
N THR A 84 -13.60 28.65 -14.09
CA THR A 84 -13.38 27.68 -15.17
C THR A 84 -12.22 26.73 -14.86
N LEU A 85 -11.11 27.23 -14.30
CA LEU A 85 -9.99 26.38 -13.87
C LEU A 85 -10.37 25.45 -12.73
N SER A 86 -11.14 25.93 -11.74
CA SER A 86 -11.62 25.11 -10.63
C SER A 86 -12.47 23.94 -11.12
N ASN A 87 -13.40 24.18 -12.07
CA ASN A 87 -14.22 23.12 -12.66
C ASN A 87 -13.36 22.09 -13.40
N ARG A 88 -12.37 22.54 -14.18
CA ARG A 88 -11.43 21.64 -14.86
C ARG A 88 -10.57 20.82 -13.88
N ILE A 89 -10.14 21.42 -12.76
CA ILE A 89 -9.43 20.71 -11.69
C ILE A 89 -10.33 19.63 -11.09
N GLU A 90 -11.61 19.92 -10.84
CA GLU A 90 -12.55 18.95 -10.30
C GLU A 90 -12.80 17.77 -11.26
N GLU A 91 -13.04 18.06 -12.54
CA GLU A 91 -13.17 17.04 -13.58
C GLU A 91 -11.92 16.16 -13.69
N GLN A 92 -10.75 16.79 -13.66
CA GLN A 92 -9.47 16.10 -13.70
C GLN A 92 -9.29 15.20 -12.47
N ASN A 93 -9.65 15.68 -11.30
CA ASN A 93 -9.60 14.90 -10.07
C ASN A 93 -10.54 13.68 -10.13
N LYS A 94 -11.74 13.82 -10.71
CA LYS A 94 -12.66 12.68 -10.92
C LYS A 94 -12.04 11.61 -11.82
N LYS A 95 -11.37 12.00 -12.91
CA LYS A 95 -10.66 11.05 -13.80
C LYS A 95 -9.55 10.31 -13.05
N ILE A 96 -8.75 11.05 -12.27
CA ILE A 96 -7.69 10.48 -11.43
C ILE A 96 -8.28 9.47 -10.43
N SER A 97 -9.36 9.81 -9.73
CA SER A 97 -10.00 8.89 -8.78
C SER A 97 -10.55 7.62 -9.43
N LEU A 98 -11.09 7.71 -10.64
CA LEU A 98 -11.52 6.52 -11.40
C LEU A 98 -10.34 5.63 -11.77
N LEU A 99 -9.26 6.21 -12.30
CA LEU A 99 -8.03 5.47 -12.62
C LEU A 99 -7.44 4.79 -11.38
N GLU A 100 -7.42 5.46 -10.24
CA GLU A 100 -6.94 4.87 -8.99
C GLU A 100 -7.76 3.63 -8.58
N LYS A 101 -9.08 3.68 -8.75
CA LYS A 101 -9.96 2.55 -8.46
C LYS A 101 -9.72 1.38 -9.43
N ASP A 102 -9.54 1.67 -10.71
CA ASP A 102 -9.27 0.65 -11.72
C ASP A 102 -7.89 -0.01 -11.52
N ILE A 103 -6.88 0.79 -11.16
CA ILE A 103 -5.54 0.32 -10.77
C ILE A 103 -5.65 -0.60 -9.56
N ASP A 104 -6.39 -0.22 -8.51
CA ASP A 104 -6.54 -1.04 -7.30
C ASP A 104 -7.19 -2.39 -7.59
N ASN A 105 -8.22 -2.42 -8.45
CA ASN A 105 -8.86 -3.66 -8.89
C ASN A 105 -7.87 -4.58 -9.62
N VAL A 106 -7.08 -4.04 -10.58
CA VAL A 106 -6.09 -4.83 -11.30
C VAL A 106 -4.99 -5.34 -10.36
N LYS A 107 -4.55 -4.54 -9.38
CA LYS A 107 -3.59 -4.97 -8.35
C LYS A 107 -4.11 -6.15 -7.54
N GLN A 108 -5.37 -6.11 -7.11
CA GLN A 108 -5.97 -7.23 -6.37
C GLN A 108 -5.97 -8.53 -7.20
N GLN A 109 -6.25 -8.42 -8.50
CA GLN A 109 -6.20 -9.56 -9.42
C GLN A 109 -4.76 -10.07 -9.60
N LEU A 110 -3.80 -9.17 -9.85
CA LEU A 110 -2.38 -9.50 -9.96
C LEU A 110 -1.85 -10.17 -8.69
N HIS A 111 -2.13 -9.61 -7.51
CA HIS A 111 -1.72 -10.16 -6.23
C HIS A 111 -2.23 -11.60 -6.05
N LYS A 112 -3.47 -11.87 -6.44
CA LYS A 112 -4.08 -13.20 -6.38
C LYS A 112 -3.39 -14.18 -7.33
N GLN A 113 -3.12 -13.75 -8.57
CA GLN A 113 -2.42 -14.56 -9.57
C GLN A 113 -0.98 -14.87 -9.16
N TYR A 114 -0.22 -13.88 -8.68
CA TYR A 114 1.13 -14.11 -8.16
C TYR A 114 1.13 -15.05 -6.96
N SER A 115 0.17 -14.92 -6.04
CA SER A 115 0.04 -15.83 -4.90
C SER A 115 -0.16 -17.28 -5.37
N SER A 116 -1.11 -17.52 -6.28
CA SER A 116 -1.36 -18.85 -6.83
C SER A 116 -0.16 -19.43 -7.60
N LEU A 117 0.58 -18.58 -8.33
CA LEU A 117 1.79 -18.99 -9.04
C LEU A 117 2.91 -19.38 -8.06
N ILE A 118 3.14 -18.57 -7.01
CA ILE A 118 4.11 -18.86 -5.95
C ILE A 118 3.76 -20.18 -5.26
N ASP A 119 2.51 -20.38 -4.84
CA ASP A 119 2.05 -21.61 -4.20
C ASP A 119 2.32 -22.84 -5.09
N SER A 120 2.09 -22.71 -6.40
CA SER A 120 2.38 -23.77 -7.38
C SER A 120 3.87 -24.05 -7.52
N LEU A 121 4.71 -23.01 -7.54
CA LEU A 121 6.17 -23.15 -7.63
C LEU A 121 6.74 -23.78 -6.35
N GLU A 122 6.27 -23.37 -5.18
CA GLU A 122 6.65 -23.97 -3.90
C GLU A 122 6.24 -25.44 -3.81
N LEU A 123 5.05 -25.79 -4.30
CA LEU A 123 4.60 -27.18 -4.35
C LEU A 123 5.50 -28.01 -5.27
N LYS A 124 5.80 -27.48 -6.48
CA LYS A 124 6.69 -28.13 -7.44
C LYS A 124 8.09 -28.33 -6.87
N LYS A 125 8.62 -27.36 -6.13
CA LYS A 125 9.91 -27.47 -5.43
C LYS A 125 9.90 -28.58 -4.37
N LYS A 126 8.79 -28.73 -3.65
CA LYS A 126 8.63 -29.80 -2.64
C LYS A 126 8.54 -31.19 -3.27
N THR A 127 7.95 -31.31 -4.46
CA THR A 127 7.71 -32.60 -5.13
C THR A 127 8.85 -33.02 -6.06
N ASP A 128 9.57 -32.08 -6.67
CA ASP A 128 10.57 -32.33 -7.69
C ASP A 128 11.87 -31.57 -7.33
N LYS A 129 12.81 -32.24 -6.65
CA LYS A 129 14.08 -31.65 -6.16
C LYS A 129 15.09 -31.29 -7.27
N LYS A 130 14.68 -31.34 -8.54
CA LYS A 130 15.50 -30.94 -9.69
C LYS A 130 15.21 -29.48 -10.01
N ASN A 131 16.27 -28.70 -10.24
CA ASN A 131 16.22 -27.26 -10.56
C ASN A 131 15.75 -26.34 -9.40
N ASP A 132 16.11 -26.69 -8.16
CA ASP A 132 15.78 -25.90 -6.96
C ASP A 132 16.16 -24.42 -7.07
N ASP A 133 17.31 -24.11 -7.69
CA ASP A 133 17.79 -22.74 -7.84
C ASP A 133 16.98 -21.92 -8.87
N VAL A 134 16.54 -22.55 -9.96
CA VAL A 134 15.68 -21.89 -10.97
C VAL A 134 14.31 -21.59 -10.35
N LEU A 135 13.76 -22.55 -9.59
CA LEU A 135 12.52 -22.36 -8.87
C LEU A 135 12.65 -21.29 -7.78
N ASP A 136 13.77 -21.24 -7.05
CA ASP A 136 14.05 -20.19 -6.07
C ASP A 136 14.08 -18.80 -6.71
N ALA A 137 14.70 -18.66 -7.89
CA ALA A 137 14.73 -17.40 -8.62
C ALA A 137 13.34 -16.97 -9.13
N GLU A 138 12.54 -17.92 -9.65
CA GLU A 138 11.17 -17.64 -10.09
C GLU A 138 10.26 -17.27 -8.90
N ILE A 139 10.37 -17.98 -7.77
CA ILE A 139 9.64 -17.66 -6.54
C ILE A 139 10.02 -16.25 -6.06
N LEU A 140 11.32 -15.93 -6.04
CA LEU A 140 11.81 -14.62 -5.65
C LEU A 140 11.19 -13.51 -6.52
N ASN A 141 11.33 -13.62 -7.85
CA ASN A 141 10.82 -12.63 -8.79
C ASN A 141 9.29 -12.43 -8.65
N ASN A 142 8.52 -13.52 -8.53
CA ASN A 142 7.07 -13.41 -8.35
C ASN A 142 6.69 -12.86 -6.98
N THR A 143 7.47 -13.12 -5.93
CA THR A 143 7.25 -12.55 -4.60
C THR A 143 7.54 -11.05 -4.58
N GLU A 144 8.61 -10.60 -5.25
CA GLU A 144 8.89 -9.18 -5.43
C GLU A 144 7.75 -8.47 -6.17
N LYS A 145 7.29 -9.03 -7.29
CA LYS A 145 6.14 -8.51 -8.04
C LYS A 145 4.86 -8.51 -7.21
N LYS A 146 4.60 -9.54 -6.40
CA LYS A 146 3.45 -9.63 -5.50
C LYS A 146 3.46 -8.51 -4.45
N LEU A 147 4.61 -8.21 -3.86
CA LEU A 147 4.76 -7.15 -2.87
C LEU A 147 4.46 -5.76 -3.46
N LEU A 148 4.85 -5.52 -4.72
CA LEU A 148 4.57 -4.25 -5.41
C LEU A 148 3.07 -4.00 -5.61
N VAL A 149 2.31 -5.06 -5.86
CA VAL A 149 0.84 -5.00 -6.04
C VAL A 149 0.07 -5.38 -4.79
N ALA A 150 0.73 -5.45 -3.64
CA ALA A 150 0.09 -5.85 -2.39
C ALA A 150 -1.11 -4.92 -2.08
N PRO A 151 -2.22 -5.49 -1.55
CA PRO A 151 -3.38 -4.70 -1.19
C PRO A 151 -3.00 -3.54 -0.27
N GLN A 152 -3.51 -2.36 -0.56
CA GLN A 152 -3.31 -1.21 0.30
C GLN A 152 -3.92 -1.49 1.67
N ILE A 153 -3.15 -1.19 2.70
CA ILE A 153 -3.64 -1.28 4.06
C ILE A 153 -4.40 0.02 4.37
N PRO A 154 -5.69 -0.05 4.73
CA PRO A 154 -6.49 1.13 5.03
C PRO A 154 -6.00 1.79 6.32
N ILE A 155 -6.13 3.12 6.39
CA ILE A 155 -5.91 3.89 7.62
C ILE A 155 -6.93 3.49 8.69
N LEU A 156 -6.61 3.73 9.97
CA LEU A 156 -7.53 3.39 11.06
C LEU A 156 -8.82 4.21 10.95
N SER A 157 -9.95 3.50 10.92
CA SER A 157 -11.29 4.09 10.85
C SER A 157 -11.70 4.73 12.18
N PHE A 158 -11.22 4.15 13.29
CA PHE A 158 -11.44 4.67 14.63
C PHE A 158 -10.41 5.74 14.99
N LYS A 159 -10.74 6.54 16.02
CA LYS A 159 -9.81 7.53 16.60
C LYS A 159 -9.14 6.95 17.85
N PRO A 160 -7.82 6.67 17.83
CA PRO A 160 -7.11 6.07 18.97
C PRO A 160 -7.22 6.89 20.27
N GLU A 161 -7.19 8.22 20.16
CA GLU A 161 -7.39 9.12 21.32
C GLU A 161 -8.75 8.94 22.01
N LYS A 162 -9.81 8.60 21.25
CA LYS A 162 -11.13 8.33 21.83
C LYS A 162 -11.10 7.04 22.64
N ILE A 163 -10.42 6.01 22.15
CA ILE A 163 -10.29 4.71 22.84
C ILE A 163 -9.61 4.88 24.20
N LEU A 164 -8.58 5.71 24.29
CA LEU A 164 -7.89 5.97 25.55
C LEU A 164 -8.79 6.63 26.60
N LYS A 165 -9.72 7.48 26.17
CA LYS A 165 -10.67 8.19 27.03
C LYS A 165 -11.84 7.32 27.50
N ILE A 166 -12.12 6.20 26.83
CA ILE A 166 -13.18 5.28 27.22
C ILE A 166 -12.77 4.50 28.47
N ASP A 167 -13.65 4.47 29.47
CA ASP A 167 -13.49 3.68 30.70
C ASP A 167 -14.84 3.03 31.03
N LEU A 168 -15.00 1.77 30.61
CA LEU A 168 -16.24 1.00 30.76
C LEU A 168 -16.64 0.78 32.22
N GLY A 169 -15.70 0.87 33.17
CA GLY A 169 -15.98 0.75 34.60
C GLY A 169 -16.58 2.02 35.21
N LYS A 170 -16.36 3.18 34.58
CA LYS A 170 -16.88 4.49 35.03
C LYS A 170 -18.14 4.94 34.31
N THR A 171 -18.52 4.27 33.23
CA THR A 171 -19.74 4.56 32.48
C THR A 171 -20.97 4.12 33.27
N LYS A 172 -21.83 5.08 33.63
CA LYS A 172 -23.03 4.84 34.46
C LYS A 172 -24.23 4.31 33.66
N SER A 173 -24.37 4.73 32.40
CA SER A 173 -25.48 4.31 31.54
C SER A 173 -25.18 2.96 30.88
N ALA A 174 -26.14 2.02 30.95
CA ALA A 174 -26.02 0.71 30.31
C ALA A 174 -25.97 0.81 28.78
N GLU A 175 -26.71 1.75 28.20
CA GLU A 175 -26.75 2.01 26.76
C GLU A 175 -25.43 2.60 26.28
N GLU A 176 -24.88 3.57 27.02
CA GLU A 176 -23.58 4.18 26.71
C GLU A 176 -22.45 3.15 26.86
N LYS A 177 -22.52 2.28 27.88
CA LYS A 177 -21.56 1.18 28.08
C LYS A 177 -21.61 0.17 26.94
N ALA A 178 -22.79 -0.17 26.43
CA ALA A 178 -22.96 -1.06 25.28
C ALA A 178 -22.35 -0.44 24.01
N LEU A 179 -22.60 0.85 23.76
CA LEU A 179 -22.08 1.56 22.59
C LEU A 179 -20.55 1.70 22.63
N TYR A 180 -19.97 1.99 23.81
CA TYR A 180 -18.52 1.99 23.96
C TYR A 180 -17.90 0.61 23.81
N LYS A 181 -18.56 -0.44 24.30
CA LYS A 181 -18.10 -1.81 24.12
C LYS A 181 -18.08 -2.20 22.64
N GLU A 182 -19.16 -1.92 21.91
CA GLU A 182 -19.25 -2.15 20.46
C GLU A 182 -18.14 -1.39 19.71
N TYR A 183 -17.91 -0.11 20.06
CA TYR A 183 -16.85 0.69 19.45
C TYR A 183 -15.44 0.11 19.72
N LEU A 184 -15.17 -0.39 20.94
CA LEU A 184 -13.91 -1.04 21.29
C LEU A 184 -13.72 -2.39 20.60
N ASP A 185 -14.78 -3.20 20.53
CA ASP A 185 -14.76 -4.51 19.86
C ASP A 185 -14.54 -4.36 18.35
N ASN A 186 -15.19 -3.38 17.72
CA ASN A 186 -14.96 -3.04 16.31
C ASN A 186 -13.52 -2.57 16.06
N ALA A 187 -12.98 -1.71 16.92
CA ALA A 187 -11.59 -1.27 16.83
C ALA A 187 -10.59 -2.44 17.01
N LEU A 188 -10.88 -3.38 17.91
CA LEU A 188 -10.06 -4.59 18.10
C LEU A 188 -10.08 -5.50 16.87
N ASN A 189 -11.25 -5.70 16.26
CA ASN A 189 -11.39 -6.47 15.02
C ASN A 189 -10.62 -5.85 13.85
N GLU A 190 -10.70 -4.52 13.72
CA GLU A 190 -9.93 -3.77 12.73
C GLU A 190 -8.41 -3.94 12.95
N ILE A 191 -7.93 -3.76 14.18
CA ILE A 191 -6.51 -3.97 14.53
C ILE A 191 -6.04 -5.39 14.24
N ASN A 192 -6.86 -6.41 14.54
CA ASN A 192 -6.51 -7.81 14.24
C ASN A 192 -6.38 -8.05 12.73
N THR A 193 -7.30 -7.50 11.94
CA THR A 193 -7.25 -7.61 10.47
C THR A 193 -6.01 -6.93 9.89
N LEU A 194 -5.69 -5.73 10.38
CA LEU A 194 -4.48 -5.00 9.99
C LEU A 194 -3.21 -5.76 10.39
N LEU A 195 -3.17 -6.34 11.58
CA LEU A 195 -2.05 -7.16 12.05
C LEU A 195 -1.82 -8.39 11.20
N GLU A 196 -2.89 -9.05 10.75
CA GLU A 196 -2.79 -10.19 9.84
C GLU A 196 -2.18 -9.77 8.50
N ASN A 197 -2.68 -8.69 7.91
CA ASN A 197 -2.22 -8.19 6.61
C ASN A 197 -0.76 -7.71 6.66
N VAL A 198 -0.42 -6.85 7.62
CA VAL A 198 0.97 -6.38 7.83
C VAL A 198 1.87 -7.56 8.18
N GLY A 199 1.37 -8.53 8.95
CA GLY A 199 2.09 -9.74 9.31
C GLY A 199 2.49 -10.59 8.11
N LYS A 200 1.55 -10.82 7.17
CA LYS A 200 1.79 -11.54 5.91
C LYS A 200 2.81 -10.81 5.05
N GLN A 201 2.61 -9.52 4.80
CA GLN A 201 3.54 -8.69 4.01
C GLN A 201 4.94 -8.63 4.63
N SER A 202 5.04 -8.50 5.96
CA SER A 202 6.33 -8.51 6.66
C SER A 202 7.05 -9.84 6.49
N SER A 203 6.32 -10.97 6.54
CA SER A 203 6.88 -12.30 6.35
C SER A 203 7.36 -12.50 4.91
N GLU A 204 6.58 -12.05 3.93
CA GLU A 204 6.96 -12.10 2.51
C GLU A 204 8.22 -11.24 2.25
N ALA A 205 8.29 -10.03 2.82
CA ALA A 205 9.49 -9.20 2.76
C ALA A 205 10.71 -9.85 3.44
N ASP A 206 10.52 -10.53 4.58
CA ASP A 206 11.58 -11.30 5.24
C ASP A 206 12.08 -12.47 4.35
N GLN A 207 11.17 -13.16 3.65
CA GLN A 207 11.52 -14.25 2.71
C GLN A 207 12.30 -13.76 1.50
N VAL A 208 11.88 -12.65 0.87
CA VAL A 208 12.61 -12.02 -0.23
C VAL A 208 14.02 -11.64 0.22
N PHE A 209 14.15 -11.01 1.40
CA PHE A 209 15.45 -10.63 1.93
C PHE A 209 16.34 -11.85 2.24
N ALA A 210 15.75 -12.95 2.75
CA ALA A 210 16.47 -14.19 2.97
C ALA A 210 16.97 -14.83 1.67
N LEU A 211 16.13 -14.87 0.63
CA LEU A 211 16.47 -15.35 -0.71
C LEU A 211 17.54 -14.49 -1.38
N GLN A 212 17.45 -13.16 -1.27
CA GLN A 212 18.48 -12.24 -1.74
C GLN A 212 19.82 -12.48 -1.04
N ASN A 213 19.82 -12.68 0.28
CA ASN A 213 21.05 -13.00 1.02
C ASN A 213 21.61 -14.38 0.66
N LYS A 214 20.75 -15.39 0.42
CA LYS A 214 21.18 -16.72 -0.04
C LYS A 214 21.83 -16.63 -1.42
N THR A 215 21.21 -15.88 -2.34
CA THR A 215 21.74 -15.63 -3.69
C THR A 215 23.07 -14.89 -3.64
N LYS A 216 23.17 -13.85 -2.79
CA LYS A 216 24.42 -13.11 -2.58
C LYS A 216 25.53 -14.01 -2.02
N LYS A 217 25.24 -14.83 -1.01
CA LYS A 217 26.20 -15.80 -0.46
C LYS A 217 26.63 -16.83 -1.50
N PHE A 218 25.70 -17.34 -2.30
CA PHE A 218 26.04 -18.25 -3.39
C PHE A 218 26.96 -17.60 -4.43
N LEU A 219 26.69 -16.34 -4.83
CA LEU A 219 27.58 -15.60 -5.72
C LEU A 219 28.95 -15.35 -5.07
N GLU A 220 29.00 -14.99 -3.80
CA GLU A 220 30.25 -14.81 -3.05
C GLU A 220 31.03 -16.13 -2.92
N GLU A 221 30.35 -17.26 -2.69
CA GLU A 221 30.94 -18.60 -2.58
C GLU A 221 31.41 -19.13 -3.93
N THR A 222 30.65 -18.94 -5.00
CA THR A 222 31.07 -19.29 -6.38
C THR A 222 32.14 -18.34 -6.92
N GLU A 223 32.14 -17.06 -6.51
CA GLU A 223 33.27 -16.15 -6.72
C GLU A 223 34.49 -16.59 -5.91
N LEU A 224 34.32 -17.12 -4.69
CA LEU A 224 35.43 -17.63 -3.89
C LEU A 224 35.98 -18.92 -4.51
N GLU A 225 35.13 -19.86 -4.92
CA GLU A 225 35.53 -21.09 -5.62
C GLU A 225 36.20 -20.78 -6.97
N SER A 226 35.64 -19.85 -7.75
CA SER A 226 36.27 -19.40 -8.99
C SER A 226 37.56 -18.63 -8.71
N ARG A 227 37.68 -17.81 -7.66
CA ARG A 227 38.96 -17.21 -7.24
C ARG A 227 39.96 -18.24 -6.75
N ILE A 228 39.54 -19.35 -6.13
CA ILE A 228 40.40 -20.46 -5.71
C ILE A 228 40.88 -21.26 -6.93
N LEU A 229 40.01 -21.51 -7.92
CA LEU A 229 40.36 -22.12 -9.21
C LEU A 229 41.26 -21.19 -10.06
N ILE A 230 40.98 -19.88 -10.09
CA ILE A 230 41.75 -18.86 -10.83
C ILE A 230 43.09 -18.54 -10.13
N ARG A 231 43.25 -18.83 -8.82
CA ARG A 231 44.58 -18.75 -8.17
C ARG A 231 45.55 -19.81 -8.67
N SER A 232 45.08 -20.84 -9.37
CA SER A 232 45.92 -21.80 -10.10
C SER A 232 46.30 -21.33 -11.52
N GLN A 233 45.67 -20.26 -12.05
CA GLN A 233 45.98 -19.66 -13.34
C GLN A 233 45.80 -18.14 -13.29
N GLN A 234 46.90 -17.45 -13.03
CA GLN A 234 47.07 -16.01 -13.17
C GLN A 234 46.35 -15.46 -14.42
N SER A 235 45.42 -14.52 -14.23
CA SER A 235 45.33 -13.25 -14.99
C SER A 235 44.16 -12.40 -14.49
N THR A 236 44.44 -11.10 -14.41
CA THR A 236 43.57 -10.01 -13.96
C THR A 236 42.29 -9.89 -14.78
N VAL A 237 41.12 -10.04 -14.13
CA VAL A 237 39.87 -9.44 -14.62
C VAL A 237 39.20 -8.75 -13.44
N ARG A 238 38.99 -7.44 -13.62
CA ARG A 238 38.36 -6.53 -12.66
C ARG A 238 36.84 -6.71 -12.81
N SER A 239 36.23 -7.50 -11.93
CA SER A 239 34.78 -7.69 -11.92
C SER A 239 34.11 -6.51 -11.22
N GLU A 240 33.27 -5.78 -11.95
CA GLU A 240 32.37 -4.76 -11.40
C GLU A 240 31.34 -5.43 -10.48
N GLU A 241 31.19 -4.90 -9.26
CA GLU A 241 30.20 -5.34 -8.28
C GLU A 241 28.78 -5.12 -8.81
N THR A 242 28.13 -6.17 -9.32
CA THR A 242 26.67 -6.18 -9.46
C THR A 242 26.04 -6.51 -8.11
N VAL A 243 25.86 -5.49 -7.28
CA VAL A 243 24.90 -5.56 -6.18
C VAL A 243 23.50 -5.74 -6.81
N PRO A 244 22.71 -6.75 -6.41
CA PRO A 244 21.34 -6.85 -6.85
C PRO A 244 20.58 -5.65 -6.29
N THR A 245 20.44 -4.65 -7.14
CA THR A 245 19.55 -3.51 -6.91
C THR A 245 18.18 -4.00 -7.32
N PHE A 246 17.14 -3.62 -6.56
CA PHE A 246 15.78 -3.60 -7.11
C PHE A 246 15.90 -3.03 -8.53
N SER A 247 15.57 -3.84 -9.53
CA SER A 247 15.82 -3.54 -10.94
C SER A 247 15.48 -2.09 -11.23
N ASN A 248 16.48 -1.21 -11.41
CA ASN A 248 16.32 0.15 -11.91
C ASN A 248 16.15 0.06 -13.43
N SER A 249 15.04 -0.53 -13.88
CA SER A 249 14.67 -0.52 -15.30
C SER A 249 14.02 0.83 -15.60
N PRO A 250 14.19 1.43 -16.80
CA PRO A 250 13.53 2.68 -17.18
C PRO A 250 11.99 2.65 -17.11
N GLU A 251 11.38 1.49 -16.80
CA GLU A 251 9.96 1.25 -16.52
C GLU A 251 9.52 1.69 -15.10
N ASP A 252 10.43 2.15 -14.23
CA ASP A 252 10.21 2.36 -12.78
C ASP A 252 9.44 3.59 -12.31
N VAL A 253 8.88 4.39 -13.23
CA VAL A 253 8.12 5.59 -12.81
C VAL A 253 6.74 5.20 -12.24
N ALA A 254 6.16 4.09 -12.69
CA ALA A 254 4.87 3.59 -12.19
C ALA A 254 4.96 2.88 -10.82
N THR A 255 6.01 2.09 -10.60
CA THR A 255 6.27 1.32 -9.38
C THR A 255 6.61 2.21 -8.18
N SER A 256 7.29 3.34 -8.39
CA SER A 256 7.65 4.29 -7.31
C SER A 256 6.45 4.98 -6.65
N ASN A 257 5.37 5.26 -7.39
CA ASN A 257 4.18 5.96 -6.85
C ASN A 257 3.31 5.08 -5.93
N ASP A 258 3.24 3.78 -6.22
CA ASP A 258 2.36 2.85 -5.52
C ASP A 258 2.91 2.40 -4.17
N LEU A 259 4.21 2.12 -4.12
CA LEU A 259 4.93 1.87 -2.88
C LEU A 259 4.91 3.12 -1.99
N SER A 260 5.03 4.32 -2.59
CA SER A 260 4.89 5.60 -1.89
C SER A 260 3.51 5.78 -1.25
N ARG A 261 2.43 5.34 -1.90
CA ARG A 261 1.09 5.39 -1.32
C ARG A 261 0.92 4.41 -0.15
N GLN A 262 1.48 3.21 -0.24
CA GLN A 262 1.52 2.28 0.90
C GLN A 262 2.30 2.87 2.09
N VAL A 263 3.47 3.46 1.82
CA VAL A 263 4.28 4.15 2.83
C VAL A 263 3.50 5.29 3.49
N LYS A 264 2.74 6.07 2.70
CA LYS A 264 1.84 7.12 3.24
C LYS A 264 0.80 6.56 4.20
N ASN A 265 0.14 5.46 3.86
CA ASN A 265 -0.88 4.87 4.73
C ASN A 265 -0.25 4.33 6.03
N TYR A 266 0.88 3.62 5.94
CA TYR A 266 1.60 3.18 7.14
C TYR A 266 2.05 4.34 8.01
N HIS A 267 2.49 5.44 7.40
CA HIS A 267 2.84 6.65 8.13
C HIS A 267 1.65 7.27 8.87
N VAL A 268 0.50 7.33 8.22
CA VAL A 268 -0.74 7.81 8.87
C VAL A 268 -1.11 6.89 10.03
N ILE A 269 -1.03 5.57 9.86
CA ILE A 269 -1.28 4.60 10.95
C ILE A 269 -0.29 4.83 12.09
N LEU A 270 1.01 4.96 11.81
CA LEU A 270 2.02 5.22 12.83
C LEU A 270 1.73 6.52 13.58
N ARG A 271 1.38 7.60 12.89
CA ARG A 271 0.98 8.87 13.54
C ARG A 271 -0.30 8.73 14.37
N GLN A 272 -1.30 8.00 13.89
CA GLN A 272 -2.53 7.75 14.65
C GLN A 272 -2.26 6.95 15.93
N LEU A 273 -1.27 6.05 15.89
CA LEU A 273 -0.84 5.21 17.02
C LEU A 273 0.28 5.84 17.86
N ASP A 274 0.85 6.98 17.44
CA ASP A 274 1.87 7.73 18.16
C ASP A 274 1.22 8.56 19.26
N ILE A 275 0.78 7.86 20.30
CA ILE A 275 0.17 8.47 21.47
C ILE A 275 1.16 8.35 22.60
N GLU A 276 1.55 9.50 23.19
CA GLU A 276 2.56 9.60 24.27
C GLU A 276 2.28 8.65 25.45
N GLN A 277 1.03 8.25 25.65
CA GLN A 277 0.62 7.32 26.71
C GLN A 277 0.94 5.84 26.40
N LEU A 278 1.30 5.52 25.14
CA LEU A 278 1.67 4.17 24.68
C LEU A 278 3.19 3.98 24.58
N SER A 279 3.94 5.06 24.34
CA SER A 279 5.36 5.03 24.01
C SER A 279 6.24 5.47 25.17
N ARG A 280 6.70 4.52 26.00
CA ARG A 280 7.94 4.71 26.79
C ARG A 280 9.20 4.78 25.91
N THR A 281 9.06 4.63 24.60
CA THR A 281 10.12 4.75 23.62
C THR A 281 9.94 6.05 22.85
N ASN A 282 10.75 7.05 23.22
CA ASN A 282 10.96 8.26 22.43
C ASN A 282 11.53 7.81 21.07
N ILE A 283 10.73 7.84 20.02
CA ILE A 283 11.12 7.33 18.71
C ILE A 283 12.00 8.40 18.04
N ASN A 284 13.30 8.20 18.04
CA ASN A 284 14.20 8.97 17.19
C ASN A 284 14.19 8.37 15.77
N TRP A 285 13.05 8.46 15.08
CA TRP A 285 12.96 8.05 13.68
C TRP A 285 13.60 9.13 12.81
N LYS A 286 14.89 8.93 12.51
CA LYS A 286 15.70 9.83 11.65
C LYS A 286 15.61 9.50 10.15
N VAL A 287 14.58 8.80 9.68
CA VAL A 287 14.44 8.64 8.23
C VAL A 287 13.57 9.75 7.68
N SER A 288 14.15 10.57 6.82
CA SER A 288 13.42 11.60 6.07
C SER A 288 12.40 10.90 5.18
N PHE A 289 11.13 11.08 5.49
CA PHE A 289 10.04 10.44 4.73
C PHE A 289 9.96 10.97 3.29
N ASP A 290 10.45 12.20 3.06
CA ASP A 290 10.60 12.79 1.72
C ASP A 290 11.67 12.07 0.87
N GLU A 291 12.62 11.37 1.50
CA GLU A 291 13.61 10.52 0.83
C GLU A 291 13.07 9.11 0.57
N MET A 292 12.27 8.57 1.51
CA MET A 292 11.58 7.28 1.33
C MET A 292 10.55 7.30 0.19
N GLU A 293 9.85 8.42 -0.03
CA GLU A 293 8.94 8.57 -1.20
C GLU A 293 9.67 8.54 -2.54
N ARG A 294 10.97 8.84 -2.56
CA ARG A 294 11.74 8.93 -3.81
C ARG A 294 12.56 7.69 -4.11
N ASN A 295 13.07 6.99 -3.08
CA ASN A 295 13.92 5.81 -3.22
C ASN A 295 13.70 4.84 -2.05
N LEU A 296 12.51 4.21 -1.96
CA LEU A 296 12.26 3.21 -0.92
C LEU A 296 12.97 1.90 -1.25
N SER A 297 13.98 1.53 -0.45
CA SER A 297 14.57 0.19 -0.55
C SER A 297 13.64 -0.86 0.09
N LEU A 298 13.68 -2.10 -0.40
CA LEU A 298 12.97 -3.23 0.25
C LEU A 298 13.31 -3.36 1.73
N LYS A 299 14.57 -3.06 2.10
CA LYS A 299 15.04 -3.07 3.48
C LYS A 299 14.33 -2.02 4.33
N ASP A 300 14.06 -0.84 3.78
CA ASP A 300 13.35 0.22 4.50
C ASP A 300 11.84 -0.04 4.55
N TYR A 301 11.26 -0.62 3.51
CA TYR A 301 9.89 -1.15 3.52
C TYR A 301 9.69 -2.23 4.60
N GLN A 302 10.62 -3.19 4.70
CA GLN A 302 10.61 -4.25 5.71
C GLN A 302 10.69 -3.68 7.13
N LYS A 303 11.56 -2.69 7.37
CA LYS A 303 11.63 -2.00 8.68
C LYS A 303 10.32 -1.29 9.02
N LEU A 304 9.72 -0.61 8.04
CA LEU A 304 8.44 0.06 8.20
C LEU A 304 7.34 -0.94 8.60
N LEU A 305 7.21 -2.05 7.88
CA LEU A 305 6.24 -3.10 8.20
C LEU A 305 6.44 -3.67 9.61
N LYS A 306 7.69 -3.88 10.04
CA LYS A 306 8.01 -4.36 11.39
C LYS A 306 7.58 -3.37 12.47
N GLU A 307 7.81 -2.07 12.27
CA GLU A 307 7.40 -1.05 13.23
C GLU A 307 5.87 -0.90 13.28
N VAL A 308 5.20 -0.87 12.12
CA VAL A 308 3.73 -0.84 12.05
C VAL A 308 3.15 -2.05 12.79
N LYS A 309 3.67 -3.26 12.53
CA LYS A 309 3.25 -4.48 13.22
C LYS A 309 3.40 -4.36 14.73
N LYS A 310 4.55 -3.88 15.21
CA LYS A 310 4.83 -3.68 16.63
C LYS A 310 3.82 -2.71 17.27
N ARG A 311 3.57 -1.56 16.64
CA ARG A 311 2.63 -0.54 17.15
C ARG A 311 1.20 -1.05 17.21
N LEU A 312 0.77 -1.76 16.18
CA LEU A 312 -0.54 -2.41 16.16
C LEU A 312 -0.66 -3.47 17.28
N GLN A 313 0.42 -4.23 17.57
CA GLN A 313 0.45 -5.19 18.69
C GLN A 313 0.35 -4.49 20.05
N GLU A 314 1.10 -3.40 20.25
CA GLU A 314 1.02 -2.59 21.47
C GLU A 314 -0.40 -2.02 21.67
N PHE A 315 -1.00 -1.49 20.60
CA PHE A 315 -2.36 -0.94 20.67
C PHE A 315 -3.44 -2.02 20.90
N LYS A 316 -3.26 -3.22 20.33
CA LYS A 316 -4.10 -4.38 20.61
C LYS A 316 -4.15 -4.71 22.10
N LEU A 317 -3.01 -4.64 22.80
CA LEU A 317 -2.95 -4.87 24.25
C LEU A 317 -3.74 -3.82 25.01
N VAL A 318 -3.67 -2.55 24.60
CA VAL A 318 -4.45 -1.47 25.21
C VAL A 318 -5.95 -1.68 25.03
N LEU A 319 -6.38 -2.03 23.81
CA LEU A 319 -7.77 -2.38 23.54
C LEU A 319 -8.25 -3.56 24.39
N ALA A 320 -7.46 -4.64 24.44
CA ALA A 320 -7.79 -5.82 25.24
C ALA A 320 -7.93 -5.47 26.73
N ASN A 321 -7.05 -4.62 27.27
CA ASN A 321 -7.14 -4.15 28.66
C ASN A 321 -8.40 -3.31 28.90
N LYS A 322 -8.73 -2.39 27.98
CA LYS A 322 -9.94 -1.55 28.09
C LYS A 322 -11.23 -2.37 28.05
N ILE A 323 -11.29 -3.42 27.23
CA ILE A 323 -12.41 -4.34 27.14
C ILE A 323 -12.47 -5.24 28.39
N GLY A 324 -11.33 -5.81 28.80
CA GLY A 324 -11.23 -6.70 29.97
C GLY A 324 -11.49 -6.02 31.31
N SER A 325 -11.25 -4.72 31.42
CA SER A 325 -11.60 -3.91 32.61
C SER A 325 -13.11 -3.76 32.86
N ALA A 326 -13.95 -4.26 31.95
CA ALA A 326 -15.41 -4.24 32.08
C ALA A 326 -15.99 -5.51 32.74
N GLY A 327 -15.15 -6.52 32.96
CA GLY A 327 -15.49 -7.82 33.54
C GLY A 327 -15.58 -7.84 35.05
#